data_AF-A0A2P6ME56-F1
#
_entry.id   AF-A0A2P6ME56-F1
#
_cell.length_a   1.000
_cell.length_b   1.000
_cell.length_c   1.000
_cell.angle_alpha   90.00
_cell.angle_beta   90.00
_cell.angle_gamma   90.00
#
_symmetry.space_group_name_H-M   'P 1'
#
loop_
_entity.id
_entity.type
_entity.pdbx_description
1 polymer ?
#
loop_
_entity_poly.entity_id
_entity_poly.type
_entity_poly.pdbx_seq_one_letter_code
_entity_poly.pdbx_strand_id
1 'polypeptide(L)'
;MLQPDIESRICSYFYLKEKIKKKRFQFQRVRKHLYYGKTLTTRTQETQEGLSLITVGFRVEDEVLDMLLAQEEMKYTEGLLMRKQRYFDQFMNRLDPLEQKYLYQRFKKKDHTIINEELDQQAADEVDEIETAINYIYGFPKEEERTEGLSIAEVCERIGI
;
A
#
# COMPACT_ATOMS: atom_id res chain seq x y z
N MET A 1 4.53 5.50 -27.57
CA MET A 1 5.15 4.83 -26.39
C MET A 1 4.75 5.53 -25.11
N LEU A 2 4.27 4.79 -24.11
CA LEU A 2 3.92 5.33 -22.78
C LEU A 2 5.17 5.78 -22.01
N GLN A 3 4.98 6.76 -21.12
CA GLN A 3 6.02 7.13 -20.15
C GLN A 3 6.26 5.97 -19.17
N PRO A 4 7.51 5.75 -18.72
CA PRO A 4 7.87 4.62 -17.87
C PRO A 4 7.16 4.62 -16.51
N ASP A 5 6.80 5.80 -15.99
CA ASP A 5 6.03 5.93 -14.76
C ASP A 5 4.59 5.40 -14.92
N ILE A 6 3.93 5.77 -16.02
CA ILE A 6 2.57 5.32 -16.35
C ILE A 6 2.56 3.81 -16.56
N GLU A 7 3.53 3.27 -17.29
CA GLU A 7 3.66 1.83 -17.49
C GLU A 7 3.86 1.07 -16.18
N SER A 8 4.68 1.59 -15.26
CA SER A 8 4.86 1.03 -13.92
C SER A 8 3.55 1.04 -13.11
N ARG A 9 2.77 2.12 -13.22
CA ARG A 9 1.45 2.23 -12.58
C ARG A 9 0.49 1.18 -13.11
N ILE A 10 0.34 1.04 -14.42
CA ILE A 10 -0.50 -0.02 -15.04
C ILE A 10 -0.03 -1.42 -14.61
N CYS A 11 1.28 -1.69 -14.65
CA CYS A 11 1.84 -2.96 -14.18
C CYS A 11 1.42 -3.26 -12.74
N SER A 12 1.44 -2.26 -11.85
CA SER A 12 1.08 -2.42 -10.45
C SER A 12 -0.37 -2.91 -10.27
N TYR A 13 -1.29 -2.53 -11.16
CA TYR A 13 -2.69 -2.97 -11.16
C TYR A 13 -2.84 -4.47 -11.47
N PHE A 14 -2.01 -5.03 -12.36
CA PHE A 14 -1.97 -6.47 -12.65
C PHE A 14 -1.49 -7.34 -11.49
N TYR A 15 -0.86 -6.73 -10.47
CA TYR A 15 -0.37 -7.39 -9.26
C TYR A 15 -1.16 -7.01 -8.00
N LEU A 16 -2.29 -6.32 -8.12
CA LEU A 16 -3.10 -5.91 -6.96
C LEU A 16 -3.62 -7.11 -6.16
N LYS A 17 -4.06 -8.19 -6.82
CA LYS A 17 -4.50 -9.43 -6.13
C LYS A 17 -3.38 -10.02 -5.27
N GLU A 18 -2.16 -10.09 -5.81
CA GLU A 18 -0.97 -10.56 -5.12
C GLU A 18 -0.59 -9.62 -3.98
N LYS A 19 -0.69 -8.30 -4.17
CA LYS A 19 -0.43 -7.27 -3.16
C LYS A 19 -1.41 -7.37 -1.99
N ILE A 20 -2.70 -7.52 -2.26
CA ILE A 20 -3.75 -7.75 -1.25
C ILE A 20 -3.44 -9.03 -0.47
N LYS A 21 -3.16 -10.14 -1.17
CA LYS A 21 -2.83 -11.42 -0.52
C LYS A 21 -1.60 -11.31 0.39
N LYS A 22 -0.54 -10.66 -0.09
CA LYS A 22 0.69 -10.42 0.68
C LYS A 22 0.42 -9.58 1.93
N LYS A 23 -0.37 -8.51 1.80
CA LYS A 23 -0.76 -7.64 2.93
C LYS A 23 -1.61 -8.38 3.95
N ARG A 24 -2.60 -9.18 3.53
CA ARG A 24 -3.39 -10.05 4.41
C ARG A 24 -2.53 -11.04 5.19
N PHE A 25 -1.58 -11.68 4.52
CA PHE A 25 -0.66 -12.61 5.18
C PHE A 25 0.25 -11.90 6.19
N GLN A 26 0.80 -10.74 5.81
CA GLN A 26 1.59 -9.91 6.72
C GLN A 26 0.76 -9.52 7.95
N PHE A 27 -0.49 -9.11 7.76
CA PHE A 27 -1.40 -8.79 8.85
C PHE A 27 -1.63 -9.98 9.78
N GLN A 28 -1.92 -11.16 9.24
CA GLN A 28 -2.11 -12.36 10.07
C GLN A 28 -0.87 -12.67 10.92
N ARG A 29 0.33 -12.46 10.38
CA ARG A 29 1.57 -12.63 11.14
C ARG A 29 1.72 -11.58 12.24
N VAL A 30 1.53 -10.30 11.91
CA VAL A 30 1.58 -9.20 12.88
C VAL A 30 0.57 -9.44 14.00
N ARG A 31 -0.66 -9.82 13.62
CA ARG A 31 -1.71 -10.16 14.57
C ARG A 31 -1.30 -11.32 15.48
N LYS A 32 -0.75 -12.40 14.91
CA LYS A 32 -0.27 -13.55 15.68
C LYS A 32 0.85 -13.17 16.66
N HIS A 33 1.84 -12.41 16.22
CA HIS A 33 3.01 -12.07 17.03
C HIS A 33 2.74 -10.98 18.07
N LEU A 34 2.02 -9.92 17.71
CA LEU A 34 1.74 -8.80 18.63
C LEU A 34 0.57 -9.11 19.58
N TYR A 35 -0.49 -9.76 19.12
CA TYR A 35 -1.71 -9.92 19.93
C TYR A 35 -1.73 -11.21 20.75
N TYR A 36 -1.16 -12.29 20.22
CA TYR A 36 -1.19 -13.60 20.87
C TYR A 36 0.19 -14.08 21.36
N GLY A 37 1.27 -13.44 20.89
CA GLY A 37 2.64 -13.81 21.22
C GLY A 37 3.27 -13.03 22.36
N LYS A 38 2.65 -11.93 22.80
CA LYS A 38 3.13 -11.13 23.93
C LYS A 38 2.33 -11.46 25.19
N THR A 39 3.03 -11.75 26.27
CA THR A 39 2.46 -11.69 27.62
C THR A 39 2.31 -10.21 27.97
N LEU A 40 1.07 -9.74 28.12
CA LEU A 40 0.69 -8.36 28.47
C LEU A 40 1.00 -8.07 29.96
N THR A 41 2.22 -8.40 30.38
CA THR A 41 2.65 -8.44 31.77
C THR A 41 4.01 -7.77 31.90
N THR A 42 4.20 -7.03 32.99
CA THR A 42 5.51 -6.54 33.41
C THR A 42 6.49 -7.70 33.54
N ARG A 43 7.69 -7.57 32.95
CA ARG A 43 8.72 -8.61 32.96
C ARG A 43 10.04 -8.07 33.48
N THR A 44 10.81 -8.94 34.13
CA THR A 44 12.20 -8.64 34.49
C THR A 44 13.10 -9.03 33.32
N GLN A 45 13.96 -8.11 32.88
CA GLN A 45 14.88 -8.31 31.77
C GLN A 45 16.30 -7.95 32.23
N GLU A 46 17.30 -8.72 31.81
CA GLU A 46 18.70 -8.34 32.04
C GLU A 46 19.08 -7.18 31.11
N THR A 47 19.86 -6.24 31.63
CA THR A 47 20.50 -5.22 30.80
C THR A 47 21.43 -5.87 29.78
N GLN A 48 21.67 -5.21 28.64
CA GLN A 48 22.47 -5.78 27.54
C GLN A 48 23.90 -6.21 27.96
N GLU A 49 24.39 -5.69 29.09
CA GLU A 49 25.70 -6.03 29.66
C GLU A 49 25.63 -7.09 30.77
N GLY A 50 24.46 -7.68 31.06
CA GLY A 50 24.26 -8.74 32.06
C GLY A 50 24.46 -8.30 33.52
N LEU A 51 24.69 -7.01 33.77
CA LEU A 51 25.11 -6.47 35.07
C LEU A 51 23.96 -6.12 36.02
N SER A 52 22.72 -5.99 35.52
CA SER A 52 21.56 -5.70 36.35
C SER A 52 20.23 -6.20 35.78
N LEU A 53 19.32 -6.60 36.66
CA LEU A 53 17.94 -6.93 36.34
C LEU A 53 17.08 -5.65 36.37
N ILE A 54 16.48 -5.30 35.24
CA ILE A 54 15.54 -4.20 35.11
C ILE A 54 14.11 -4.73 35.01
N THR A 55 13.16 -4.04 35.64
CA THR A 55 11.73 -4.36 35.50
C THR A 55 11.16 -3.52 34.37
N VAL A 56 10.80 -4.17 33.27
CA VAL A 56 10.15 -3.54 32.11
C VAL A 56 8.64 -3.65 32.30
N GLY A 57 8.03 -2.54 32.69
CA GLY A 57 6.58 -2.42 32.81
C GLY A 57 5.91 -2.54 31.44
N PHE A 58 4.87 -3.38 31.36
CA PHE A 58 4.01 -3.41 30.18
C PHE A 58 3.20 -2.11 30.12
N ARG A 59 3.49 -1.26 29.14
CA ARG A 59 2.76 0.00 28.92
C ARG A 59 1.54 -0.30 28.08
N VAL A 60 0.46 -0.68 28.77
CA VAL A 60 -0.81 -1.08 28.15
C VAL A 60 -1.26 -0.03 27.14
N GLU A 61 -1.17 1.25 27.49
CA GLU A 61 -1.63 2.36 26.65
C GLU A 61 -0.84 2.42 25.34
N ASP A 62 0.48 2.53 25.39
CA ASP A 62 1.34 2.60 24.20
C ASP A 62 1.20 1.34 23.33
N GLU A 63 1.31 0.14 23.92
CA GLU A 63 1.30 -1.10 23.15
C GLU A 63 -0.08 -1.41 22.55
N VAL A 64 -1.18 -1.10 23.25
CA VAL A 64 -2.54 -1.32 22.72
C VAL A 64 -2.90 -0.26 21.69
N LEU A 65 -2.50 1.00 21.87
CA LEU A 65 -2.73 2.07 20.90
C LEU A 65 -2.02 1.76 19.57
N ASP A 66 -0.73 1.39 19.61
CA ASP A 66 0.03 1.01 18.42
C ASP A 66 -0.65 -0.16 17.68
N MET A 67 -1.19 -1.13 18.44
CA MET A 67 -1.91 -2.26 17.87
C MET A 67 -3.21 -1.83 17.18
N LEU A 68 -4.00 -0.95 17.80
CA LEU A 68 -5.25 -0.43 17.23
C LEU A 68 -4.99 0.41 15.98
N LEU A 69 -3.99 1.30 16.02
CA LEU A 69 -3.58 2.11 14.87
C LEU A 69 -3.13 1.22 13.70
N ALA A 70 -2.29 0.22 13.97
CA ALA A 70 -1.87 -0.73 12.95
C ALA A 70 -3.07 -1.48 12.35
N GLN A 71 -4.05 -1.90 13.16
CA GLN A 71 -5.24 -2.58 12.67
C GLN A 71 -6.12 -1.68 11.79
N GLU A 72 -6.26 -0.42 12.17
CA GLU A 72 -7.01 0.57 11.39
C GLU A 72 -6.34 0.87 10.04
N GLU A 73 -5.03 1.15 10.06
CA GLU A 73 -4.24 1.37 8.83
C GLU A 73 -4.32 0.17 7.89
N MET A 74 -4.34 -1.05 8.43
CA MET A 74 -4.47 -2.28 7.65
C MET A 74 -5.84 -2.41 6.99
N LYS A 75 -6.93 -2.17 7.74
CA LYS A 75 -8.29 -2.18 7.18
C LYS A 75 -8.43 -1.13 6.09
N TYR A 76 -7.89 0.06 6.34
CA TYR A 76 -7.88 1.16 5.39
C TYR A 76 -7.17 0.76 4.09
N THR A 77 -5.92 0.30 4.20
CA THR A 77 -5.09 -0.11 3.06
C THR A 77 -5.73 -1.24 2.28
N GLU A 78 -6.29 -2.24 2.96
CA GLU A 78 -6.97 -3.36 2.32
C GLU A 78 -8.20 -2.90 1.54
N GLY A 79 -9.05 -2.05 2.16
CA GLY A 79 -10.23 -1.49 1.51
C GLY A 79 -9.88 -0.70 0.25
N LEU A 80 -8.82 0.11 0.33
CA LEU A 80 -8.32 0.88 -0.81
C LEU A 80 -7.86 -0.02 -1.95
N LEU A 81 -7.02 -1.02 -1.66
CA LEU A 81 -6.53 -1.95 -2.69
C LEU A 81 -7.67 -2.79 -3.30
N MET A 82 -8.64 -3.22 -2.50
CA MET A 82 -9.81 -3.95 -2.98
C MET A 82 -10.69 -3.10 -3.91
N ARG A 83 -10.87 -1.81 -3.62
CA ARG A 83 -11.60 -0.91 -4.51
C ARG A 83 -10.87 -0.68 -5.83
N LYS A 84 -9.55 -0.44 -5.79
CA LYS A 84 -8.71 -0.36 -7.00
C LYS A 84 -8.84 -1.62 -7.86
N GLN A 85 -8.73 -2.79 -7.22
CA GLN A 85 -8.89 -4.07 -7.91
C GLN A 85 -10.27 -4.20 -8.54
N ARG A 86 -11.33 -3.80 -7.84
CA ARG A 86 -12.71 -3.90 -8.33
C ARG A 86 -12.91 -3.06 -9.60
N TYR A 87 -12.46 -1.81 -9.60
CA TYR A 87 -12.60 -0.94 -10.77
C TYR A 87 -11.76 -1.45 -11.94
N PHE A 88 -10.53 -1.90 -11.67
CA PHE A 88 -9.68 -2.48 -12.70
C PHE A 88 -10.22 -3.79 -13.28
N ASP A 89 -10.81 -4.67 -12.46
CA ASP A 89 -11.50 -5.86 -12.95
C ASP A 89 -12.71 -5.46 -13.82
N GLN A 90 -13.42 -4.38 -13.50
CA GLN A 90 -14.53 -3.88 -14.34
C GLN A 90 -14.04 -3.39 -15.69
N PHE A 91 -12.94 -2.65 -15.74
CA PHE A 91 -12.28 -2.26 -16.99
C PHE A 91 -11.90 -3.48 -17.82
N MET A 92 -11.16 -4.42 -17.23
CA MET A 92 -10.72 -5.63 -17.93
C MET A 92 -11.90 -6.47 -18.46
N ASN A 93 -13.03 -6.51 -17.75
CA ASN A 93 -14.22 -7.24 -18.17
C ASN A 93 -14.99 -6.57 -19.33
N ARG A 94 -14.77 -5.27 -19.59
CA ARG A 94 -15.37 -4.55 -20.73
C ARG A 94 -14.61 -4.77 -22.03
N LEU A 95 -13.33 -5.14 -21.92
CA LEU A 95 -12.46 -5.37 -23.07
C LEU A 95 -12.73 -6.72 -23.74
N ASP A 96 -12.44 -6.80 -25.03
CA ASP A 96 -12.50 -8.04 -25.76
C ASP A 96 -11.40 -9.02 -25.29
N PRO A 97 -11.61 -10.35 -25.43
CA PRO A 97 -10.64 -11.34 -24.96
C PRO A 97 -9.23 -11.19 -25.57
N LEU A 98 -9.14 -10.66 -26.79
CA LEU A 98 -7.86 -10.38 -27.46
C LEU A 98 -7.14 -9.19 -26.82
N GLU A 99 -7.87 -8.13 -26.48
CA GLU A 99 -7.36 -6.93 -25.80
C GLU A 99 -6.92 -7.26 -24.38
N GLN A 100 -7.70 -8.07 -23.65
CA GLN A 100 -7.33 -8.56 -22.33
C GLN A 100 -6.02 -9.35 -22.38
N LYS A 101 -5.89 -10.26 -23.36
CA LYS A 101 -4.68 -11.07 -23.55
C LYS A 101 -3.48 -10.20 -23.89
N TYR A 102 -3.68 -9.19 -24.74
CA TYR A 102 -2.68 -8.21 -25.09
C TYR A 102 -2.16 -7.46 -23.85
N LEU A 103 -3.04 -6.82 -23.10
CA LEU A 103 -2.67 -6.06 -21.90
C LEU A 103 -1.99 -6.95 -20.85
N TYR A 104 -2.46 -8.19 -20.70
CA TYR A 104 -1.83 -9.15 -19.81
C TYR A 104 -0.40 -9.51 -20.24
N GLN A 105 -0.17 -9.77 -21.52
CA GLN A 105 1.17 -10.05 -22.04
C GLN A 105 2.08 -8.84 -21.88
N ARG A 106 1.59 -7.66 -22.21
CA ARG A 106 2.37 -6.43 -22.12
C ARG A 106 2.72 -6.06 -20.68
N PHE A 107 1.73 -5.88 -19.81
CA PHE A 107 1.97 -5.29 -18.49
C PHE A 107 2.23 -6.33 -17.39
N LYS A 108 1.73 -7.58 -17.52
CA LYS A 108 2.04 -8.64 -16.55
C LYS A 108 3.26 -9.49 -16.94
N LYS A 109 3.46 -9.75 -18.23
CA LYS A 109 4.63 -10.52 -18.70
C LYS A 109 5.78 -9.64 -19.20
N LYS A 110 5.59 -8.32 -19.31
CA LYS A 110 6.59 -7.37 -19.82
C LYS A 110 7.03 -7.71 -21.25
N ASP A 111 6.06 -8.12 -22.07
CA ASP A 111 6.27 -8.41 -23.48
C ASP A 111 6.02 -7.15 -24.32
N HIS A 112 7.09 -6.62 -24.91
CA HIS A 112 7.06 -5.40 -25.72
C HIS A 112 7.14 -5.68 -27.24
N THR A 113 6.90 -6.93 -27.66
CA THR A 113 7.00 -7.32 -29.08
C THR A 113 5.90 -6.70 -29.95
N ILE A 114 4.72 -6.48 -29.38
CA ILE A 114 3.56 -5.88 -30.08
C ILE A 114 3.13 -4.63 -29.32
N ILE A 115 3.06 -3.50 -30.03
CA ILE A 115 2.64 -2.21 -29.47
C ILE A 115 1.27 -1.84 -30.06
N ASN A 116 0.27 -1.70 -29.18
CA ASN A 116 -1.05 -1.16 -29.48
C ASN A 116 -1.21 0.10 -28.63
N GLU A 117 -0.82 1.25 -29.19
CA GLU A 117 -0.76 2.53 -28.47
C GLU A 117 -2.14 3.01 -28.02
N GLU A 118 -3.20 2.69 -28.76
CA GLU A 118 -4.57 3.07 -28.41
C GLU A 118 -5.02 2.35 -27.14
N LEU A 119 -4.83 1.03 -27.11
CA LEU A 119 -5.21 0.21 -25.96
C LEU A 119 -4.32 0.47 -24.72
N ASP A 120 -3.05 0.82 -24.95
CA ASP A 120 -2.15 1.28 -23.89
C ASP A 120 -2.64 2.58 -23.25
N GLN A 121 -3.02 3.55 -24.09
CA GLN A 121 -3.50 4.84 -23.64
C GLN A 121 -4.82 4.67 -22.90
N GLN A 122 -5.73 3.84 -23.41
CA GLN A 122 -6.97 3.50 -22.74
C GLN A 122 -6.73 2.88 -21.35
N ALA A 123 -5.74 1.98 -21.22
CA ALA A 123 -5.38 1.42 -19.94
C ALA A 123 -4.74 2.45 -18.99
N ALA A 124 -3.96 3.39 -19.52
CA ALA A 124 -3.40 4.51 -18.74
C ALA A 124 -4.51 5.43 -18.21
N ASP A 125 -5.41 5.85 -19.09
CA ASP A 125 -6.53 6.74 -18.77
C ASP A 125 -7.43 6.12 -17.69
N GLU A 126 -7.77 4.84 -17.82
CA GLU A 126 -8.58 4.15 -16.81
C GLU A 126 -7.84 4.05 -15.46
N VAL A 127 -6.54 3.77 -15.46
CA VAL A 127 -5.76 3.76 -14.21
C VAL A 127 -5.75 5.12 -13.54
N ASP A 128 -5.63 6.21 -14.30
CA ASP A 128 -5.68 7.57 -13.77
C ASP A 128 -7.08 7.95 -13.26
N GLU A 129 -8.15 7.52 -13.95
CA GLU A 129 -9.52 7.67 -13.47
C GLU A 129 -9.74 6.93 -12.14
N ILE A 130 -9.24 5.70 -12.03
CA ILE A 130 -9.33 4.92 -10.79
C ILE A 130 -8.59 5.62 -9.65
N GLU A 131 -7.38 6.10 -9.89
CA GLU A 131 -6.60 6.83 -8.87
C GLU A 131 -7.32 8.11 -8.44
N THR A 132 -7.86 8.87 -9.39
CA THR A 132 -8.64 10.09 -9.11
C THR A 132 -9.89 9.79 -8.29
N ALA A 133 -10.64 8.74 -8.66
CA ALA A 133 -11.83 8.32 -7.93
C ALA A 133 -11.48 7.85 -6.51
N ILE A 134 -10.40 7.09 -6.34
CA ILE A 134 -9.92 6.66 -5.02
C ILE A 134 -9.50 7.87 -4.19
N ASN A 135 -8.75 8.81 -4.75
CA ASN A 135 -8.32 10.02 -4.05
C ASN A 135 -9.53 10.82 -3.55
N TYR A 136 -10.54 11.01 -4.38
CA TYR A 136 -11.79 11.67 -3.99
C TYR A 136 -12.51 10.94 -2.85
N ILE A 137 -12.67 9.62 -2.94
CA ILE A 137 -13.38 8.83 -1.93
C ILE A 137 -12.66 8.83 -0.58
N TYR A 138 -11.34 8.87 -0.59
CA TYR A 138 -10.50 8.76 0.59
C TYR A 138 -9.97 10.11 1.09
N GLY A 139 -10.34 11.21 0.45
CA GLY A 139 -9.96 12.57 0.85
C GLY A 139 -8.47 12.88 0.65
N PHE A 140 -7.78 12.17 -0.25
CA PHE A 140 -6.42 12.56 -0.64
C PHE A 140 -6.50 13.78 -1.56
N PRO A 141 -5.77 14.87 -1.28
CA PRO A 141 -5.74 16.03 -2.17
C PRO A 141 -5.21 15.60 -3.55
N LYS A 142 -5.76 16.17 -4.63
CA LYS A 142 -5.18 16.04 -5.96
C LYS A 142 -3.73 16.49 -5.92
N GLU A 143 -2.85 15.93 -6.76
CA GLU A 143 -1.44 16.37 -6.79
C GLU A 143 -1.30 17.88 -7.07
N GLU A 144 -2.27 18.47 -7.77
CA GLU A 144 -2.39 19.93 -8.00
C GLU A 144 -2.78 20.74 -6.75
N GLU A 145 -3.34 20.09 -5.71
CA GLU A 145 -3.75 20.70 -4.43
C GLU A 145 -2.83 20.29 -3.27
N ARG A 146 -1.69 19.64 -3.55
CA ARG A 146 -0.60 19.56 -2.56
C ARG A 146 -0.03 20.95 -2.38
N THR A 147 -0.67 21.78 -1.57
CA THR A 147 -0.01 22.91 -0.91
C THR A 147 1.29 22.37 -0.36
N GLU A 148 2.39 23.01 -0.75
CA GLU A 148 3.76 22.79 -0.32
C GLU A 148 3.81 22.58 1.20
N GLY A 149 3.59 21.34 1.63
CA GLY A 149 3.83 20.93 3.00
C GLY A 149 5.33 20.87 3.13
N LEU A 150 5.87 21.59 4.12
CA LEU A 150 7.29 21.60 4.44
C LEU A 150 7.83 20.17 4.34
N SER A 151 8.81 19.96 3.48
CA SER A 151 9.49 18.70 3.33
C SER A 151 10.02 18.24 4.68
N ILE A 152 10.20 16.93 4.86
CA ILE A 152 10.79 16.38 6.09
C ILE A 152 12.12 17.09 6.44
N ALA A 153 12.88 17.53 5.44
CA ALA A 153 14.10 18.32 5.63
C ALA A 153 13.84 19.68 6.27
N GLU A 154 12.80 20.40 5.85
CA GLU A 154 12.42 21.70 6.42
C GLU A 154 11.79 21.56 7.82
N VAL A 155 11.17 20.41 8.12
CA VAL A 155 10.71 20.08 9.47
C VAL A 155 11.90 19.83 10.40
N CYS A 156 12.91 19.08 9.94
CA CYS A 156 14.15 18.82 10.69
C CYS A 156 14.93 20.12 11.01
N GLU A 157 15.08 21.00 10.03
CA GLU A 157 15.79 22.27 10.20
C GLU A 157 15.10 23.18 11.24
N ARG A 158 13.77 23.15 11.28
CA ARG A 158 12.97 23.96 12.20
C ARG A 158 12.95 23.43 13.64
N ILE A 159 13.22 22.14 13.85
CA ILE A 159 13.37 21.51 15.19
C ILE A 159 14.84 21.39 15.62
N GLY A 160 15.78 21.88 14.80
CA GLY A 160 17.21 21.91 15.11
C GLY A 160 17.88 20.53 15.11
N ILE A 161 17.42 19.62 14.25
CA ILE A 161 18.03 18.29 14.01
C ILE A 161 18.61 18.25 12.61
#